data_AF-A0A2G6S5U7-F1
#
_entry.id   AF-A0A2G6S5U7-F1
#
_cell.length_a   1.000
_cell.length_b   1.000
_cell.length_c   1.000
_cell.angle_alpha   90.00
_cell.angle_beta   90.00
_cell.angle_gamma   90.00
#
_symmetry.space_group_name_H-M   'P 1'
#
loop_
_entity.id
_entity.type
_entity.pdbx_description
1 polymer ?
#
loop_
_entity_poly.entity_id
_entity_poly.type
_entity_poly.pdbx_seq_one_letter_code
_entity_poly.pdbx_strand_id
1 'polypeptide(L)'
;MQTAIDKTAVHRHESSLSVRSIARLVSVAAGVLVLSNAAMAFQIAPMGSAFESKLTNETENSLATVAGRLGVLIKGRVHEEITQIGMGCPIEPGSLAQDVSCSSRDLPFATPYVIYGVRWNDLPPFKLSPEEGNCTYLGKSCNVSQTIRFSTQPLCWYCLFKDAEKKAQTQPIVGCSKTKGSLHGNVMTRSHFGDLQFLHAMASEEGVHPGATRAKVLDWLEFAWKVSSREIKPDTFLRDIDNATLKEHFGCTQWRVSDLYILGRQDKLLPYLHHVAFGSVLHTVQDSFAGAHASREDSAPSGMCLDTGLAQPRRIVEFHTYGAQDGSLHDEQDSREAMTRMSAAEKWPDAVEATRNLSRFYEDRARWSEVQPYMQCLFELADERNDSSPGEPYRRR
;
A
#
# COMPACT_ATOMS: atom_id res chain seq x y z
N MET A 1 69.49 -47.28 29.89
CA MET A 1 69.75 -47.15 28.45
C MET A 1 68.75 -46.10 27.94
N GLN A 2 69.04 -44.79 27.94
CA GLN A 2 70.01 -44.07 27.07
C GLN A 2 69.86 -44.53 25.62
N THR A 3 69.62 -43.69 24.61
CA THR A 3 70.01 -42.28 24.44
C THR A 3 69.29 -41.72 23.19
N ALA A 4 69.03 -40.41 23.20
CA ALA A 4 68.74 -39.57 22.04
C ALA A 4 69.99 -39.36 21.16
N ILE A 5 69.80 -38.85 19.93
CA ILE A 5 70.67 -37.98 19.09
C ILE A 5 69.85 -37.72 17.80
N ASP A 6 69.35 -36.53 17.48
CA ASP A 6 69.99 -35.23 17.20
C ASP A 6 70.45 -35.08 15.74
N LYS A 7 69.94 -34.03 15.05
CA LYS A 7 70.72 -33.06 14.26
C LYS A 7 69.83 -32.08 13.47
N THR A 8 69.86 -30.84 13.94
CA THR A 8 69.68 -29.59 13.17
C THR A 8 70.91 -29.27 12.32
N ALA A 9 70.71 -28.68 11.12
CA ALA A 9 71.59 -27.74 10.39
C ALA A 9 71.04 -27.56 8.95
N VAL A 10 71.11 -26.46 8.19
CA VAL A 10 71.64 -25.08 8.30
C VAL A 10 71.03 -24.30 7.10
N HIS A 11 70.95 -22.98 7.25
CA HIS A 11 70.55 -21.90 6.31
C HIS A 11 71.06 -21.92 4.85
N ARG A 12 70.25 -21.33 3.92
CA ARG A 12 70.44 -20.04 3.16
C ARG A 12 70.22 -20.06 1.62
N HIS A 13 69.54 -18.99 1.18
CA HIS A 13 69.56 -18.22 -0.09
C HIS A 13 68.72 -18.59 -1.35
N GLU A 14 67.96 -17.56 -1.76
CA GLU A 14 67.65 -17.05 -3.13
C GLU A 14 66.82 -17.92 -4.10
N SER A 15 65.54 -17.61 -4.30
CA SER A 15 64.96 -16.62 -5.24
C SER A 15 65.10 -16.98 -6.74
N SER A 16 63.98 -17.34 -7.37
CA SER A 16 63.59 -16.84 -8.71
C SER A 16 62.23 -17.39 -9.12
N LEU A 17 61.39 -16.46 -9.60
CA LEU A 17 60.13 -16.69 -10.29
C LEU A 17 60.37 -17.30 -11.67
N SER A 18 59.50 -18.22 -12.10
CA SER A 18 58.88 -18.22 -13.44
C SER A 18 57.96 -19.43 -13.59
N VAL A 19 56.65 -19.20 -13.66
CA VAL A 19 55.64 -20.23 -13.97
C VAL A 19 55.05 -19.95 -15.34
N ARG A 20 55.43 -20.76 -16.34
CA ARG A 20 54.60 -21.07 -17.52
C ARG A 20 54.98 -22.44 -18.08
N SER A 21 54.04 -23.39 -18.03
CA SER A 21 53.66 -24.33 -19.11
C SER A 21 52.72 -25.40 -18.53
N ILE A 22 51.41 -25.31 -18.81
CA ILE A 22 50.69 -26.09 -19.84
C ILE A 22 50.50 -27.56 -19.46
N ALA A 23 49.25 -27.92 -19.14
CA ALA A 23 48.64 -29.17 -19.59
C ALA A 23 47.12 -28.98 -19.75
N ARG A 24 46.66 -29.17 -21.00
CA ARG A 24 45.26 -29.40 -21.40
C ARG A 24 44.79 -30.74 -20.77
N LEU A 25 43.52 -31.12 -20.62
CA LEU A 25 42.36 -31.06 -21.50
C LEU A 25 41.20 -31.73 -20.74
N VAL A 26 40.06 -31.07 -20.49
CA VAL A 26 38.74 -31.72 -20.37
C VAL A 26 37.73 -30.75 -20.95
N SER A 27 36.99 -31.21 -21.95
CA SER A 27 36.00 -30.44 -22.69
C SER A 27 34.59 -30.95 -22.39
N VAL A 28 33.73 -30.00 -22.01
CA VAL A 28 32.30 -29.85 -22.40
C VAL A 28 31.27 -30.79 -21.75
N ALA A 29 30.43 -30.21 -20.88
CA ALA A 29 28.97 -30.21 -21.01
C ALA A 29 28.31 -29.22 -20.03
N ALA A 30 27.30 -28.49 -20.53
CA ALA A 30 26.31 -27.64 -19.85
C ALA A 30 26.87 -26.38 -19.12
N GLY A 31 26.71 -25.15 -19.60
CA GLY A 31 25.62 -24.62 -20.43
C GLY A 31 24.46 -24.18 -19.54
N VAL A 32 24.29 -22.85 -19.43
CA VAL A 32 23.21 -22.13 -18.73
C VAL A 32 23.34 -22.06 -17.20
N LEU A 33 24.31 -21.28 -16.72
CA LEU A 33 24.07 -20.51 -15.49
C LEU A 33 23.06 -19.43 -15.86
N VAL A 34 21.80 -19.74 -15.53
CA VAL A 34 20.66 -18.83 -15.59
C VAL A 34 21.08 -17.55 -14.85
N LEU A 35 21.32 -16.49 -15.60
CA LEU A 35 21.06 -15.14 -15.12
C LEU A 35 19.60 -15.14 -14.74
N SER A 36 19.32 -15.32 -13.46
CA SER A 36 18.04 -14.96 -12.87
C SER A 36 17.95 -13.45 -13.04
N ASN A 37 17.47 -13.00 -14.20
CA ASN A 37 16.82 -11.71 -14.28
C ASN A 37 15.79 -11.75 -13.15
N ALA A 38 16.03 -10.98 -12.10
CA ALA A 38 15.00 -10.66 -11.13
C ALA A 38 13.82 -10.18 -11.97
N ALA A 39 12.81 -11.04 -12.11
CA ALA A 39 11.52 -10.57 -12.56
C ALA A 39 11.16 -9.49 -11.54
N MET A 40 11.08 -8.25 -12.00
CA MET A 40 10.54 -7.11 -11.26
C MET A 40 9.06 -7.44 -11.01
N ALA A 41 8.82 -8.37 -10.09
CA ALA A 41 7.50 -8.89 -9.76
C ALA A 41 6.87 -7.90 -8.80
N PHE A 42 6.41 -6.78 -9.37
CA PHE A 42 5.36 -5.97 -8.75
C PHE A 42 4.18 -6.90 -8.38
N GLN A 43 3.47 -6.68 -7.30
CA GLN A 43 2.26 -7.45 -6.99
C GLN A 43 1.02 -6.66 -7.40
N ILE A 44 0.09 -7.27 -8.14
CA ILE A 44 -1.20 -6.63 -8.42
C ILE A 44 -2.17 -6.97 -7.30
N ALA A 45 -2.88 -5.95 -6.81
CA ALA A 45 -3.87 -6.00 -5.73
C ALA A 45 -4.61 -7.34 -5.52
N PRO A 46 -4.96 -7.67 -4.26
CA PRO A 46 -5.55 -8.97 -3.89
C PRO A 46 -6.79 -9.33 -4.72
N MET A 47 -7.02 -10.62 -4.96
CA MET A 47 -8.23 -11.08 -5.68
C MET A 47 -9.50 -10.66 -4.95
N GLY A 48 -10.50 -10.23 -5.73
CA GLY A 48 -11.86 -9.86 -5.31
C GLY A 48 -12.51 -10.83 -4.32
N SER A 49 -13.34 -10.31 -3.42
CA SER A 49 -14.34 -11.11 -2.69
C SER A 49 -15.30 -11.81 -3.68
N ALA A 50 -15.97 -12.89 -3.27
CA ALA A 50 -17.01 -13.51 -4.10
C ALA A 50 -18.16 -12.54 -4.42
N PHE A 51 -18.42 -11.59 -3.50
CA PHE A 51 -19.30 -10.47 -3.73
C PHE A 51 -18.85 -9.60 -4.92
N GLU A 52 -17.57 -9.20 -4.94
CA GLU A 52 -17.01 -8.42 -6.04
C GLU A 52 -17.01 -9.17 -7.37
N SER A 53 -16.69 -10.46 -7.36
CA SER A 53 -16.78 -11.31 -8.57
C SER A 53 -18.20 -11.30 -9.18
N LYS A 54 -19.24 -11.37 -8.34
CA LYS A 54 -20.64 -11.23 -8.78
C LYS A 54 -20.95 -9.81 -9.27
N LEU A 55 -20.34 -8.79 -8.66
CA LEU A 55 -20.52 -7.40 -9.04
C LEU A 55 -19.91 -7.12 -10.42
N THR A 56 -18.77 -7.73 -10.73
CA THR A 56 -17.97 -7.48 -11.94
C THR A 56 -18.25 -8.47 -13.06
N ASN A 57 -18.97 -9.55 -12.76
CA ASN A 57 -19.18 -10.70 -13.67
C ASN A 57 -17.86 -11.36 -14.10
N GLU A 58 -16.83 -11.26 -13.26
CA GLU A 58 -15.49 -11.81 -13.49
C GLU A 58 -15.13 -12.79 -12.37
N THR A 59 -14.62 -13.95 -12.76
CA THR A 59 -14.28 -15.04 -11.82
C THR A 59 -12.82 -14.94 -11.39
N GLU A 60 -12.45 -15.54 -10.25
CA GLU A 60 -11.03 -15.61 -9.85
C GLU A 60 -10.15 -16.28 -10.90
N ASN A 61 -10.65 -17.31 -11.57
CA ASN A 61 -9.91 -18.01 -12.61
C ASN A 61 -9.54 -17.08 -13.77
N SER A 62 -10.39 -16.11 -14.12
CA SER A 62 -10.07 -15.14 -15.19
C SER A 62 -9.00 -14.16 -14.73
N LEU A 63 -9.07 -13.63 -13.50
CA LEU A 63 -8.06 -12.71 -12.95
C LEU A 63 -6.70 -13.40 -12.71
N ALA A 64 -6.69 -14.62 -12.17
CA ALA A 64 -5.47 -15.40 -11.99
C ALA A 64 -4.82 -15.76 -13.34
N THR A 65 -5.64 -16.08 -14.37
CA THR A 65 -5.13 -16.29 -15.73
C THR A 65 -4.51 -15.02 -16.30
N VAL A 66 -5.11 -13.85 -16.05
CA VAL A 66 -4.53 -12.57 -16.48
C VAL A 66 -3.24 -12.28 -15.73
N ALA A 67 -3.19 -12.46 -14.41
CA ALA A 67 -1.97 -12.31 -13.62
C ALA A 67 -0.84 -13.21 -14.13
N GLY A 68 -1.14 -14.49 -14.42
CA GLY A 68 -0.20 -15.42 -15.04
C GLY A 68 0.30 -14.98 -16.42
N ARG A 69 -0.56 -14.35 -17.24
CA ARG A 69 -0.15 -13.78 -18.53
C ARG A 69 0.69 -12.51 -18.39
N LEU A 70 0.43 -11.71 -17.37
CA LEU A 70 1.21 -10.51 -17.07
C LEU A 70 2.58 -10.87 -16.47
N GLY A 71 2.73 -12.08 -15.92
CA GLY A 71 3.93 -12.51 -15.19
C GLY A 71 4.04 -11.85 -13.82
N VAL A 72 2.90 -11.56 -13.19
CA VAL A 72 2.79 -10.71 -12.00
C VAL A 72 2.16 -11.49 -10.86
N LEU A 73 2.69 -11.33 -9.64
CA LEU A 73 2.14 -11.97 -8.44
C LEU A 73 0.89 -11.22 -7.98
N ILE A 74 -0.04 -11.92 -7.32
CA ILE A 74 -1.23 -11.29 -6.73
C ILE A 74 -0.85 -10.87 -5.30
N LYS A 75 -1.10 -9.60 -4.94
CA LYS A 75 -0.79 -9.00 -3.64
C LYS A 75 -1.49 -9.77 -2.53
N GLY A 76 -0.82 -9.88 -1.39
CA GLY A 76 -1.38 -10.45 -0.17
C GLY A 76 -2.64 -9.70 0.28
N ARG A 77 -3.46 -10.36 1.10
CA ARG A 77 -4.71 -9.79 1.66
C ARG A 77 -4.49 -9.18 3.03
N VAL A 78 -3.34 -8.54 3.27
CA VAL A 78 -2.94 -8.13 4.61
C VAL A 78 -3.91 -7.11 5.20
N HIS A 79 -4.38 -6.14 4.40
CA HIS A 79 -5.34 -5.14 4.85
C HIS A 79 -6.72 -5.75 5.14
N GLU A 80 -7.16 -6.70 4.31
CA GLU A 80 -8.37 -7.46 4.58
C GLU A 80 -8.23 -8.32 5.84
N GLU A 81 -7.10 -9.00 6.06
CA GLU A 81 -6.83 -9.80 7.27
C GLU A 81 -6.82 -8.91 8.52
N ILE A 82 -6.09 -7.79 8.50
CA ILE A 82 -6.09 -6.80 9.59
C ILE A 82 -7.52 -6.34 9.88
N THR A 83 -8.32 -6.10 8.84
CA THR A 83 -9.72 -5.69 8.97
C THR A 83 -10.59 -6.78 9.58
N GLN A 84 -10.45 -8.04 9.15
CA GLN A 84 -11.20 -9.16 9.71
C GLN A 84 -10.86 -9.36 11.19
N ILE A 85 -9.58 -9.29 11.56
CA ILE A 85 -9.13 -9.37 12.98
C ILE A 85 -9.66 -8.18 13.78
N GLY A 86 -9.56 -6.97 13.20
CA GLY A 86 -10.07 -5.73 13.75
C GLY A 86 -11.55 -5.77 14.10
N MET A 87 -12.33 -6.45 13.26
CA MET A 87 -13.78 -6.60 13.36
C MET A 87 -14.21 -7.92 14.01
N GLY A 88 -13.30 -8.62 14.71
CA GLY A 88 -13.65 -9.72 15.61
C GLY A 88 -13.40 -11.14 15.10
N CYS A 89 -12.57 -11.33 14.06
CA CYS A 89 -12.08 -12.66 13.72
C CYS A 89 -11.34 -13.29 14.92
N PRO A 90 -11.70 -14.52 15.35
CA PRO A 90 -11.22 -15.10 16.60
C PRO A 90 -9.83 -15.69 16.43
N ILE A 91 -8.82 -14.86 16.68
CA ILE A 91 -7.41 -15.25 16.75
C ILE A 91 -6.77 -14.58 17.95
N GLU A 92 -5.77 -15.23 18.55
CA GLU A 92 -5.00 -14.68 19.66
C GLU A 92 -3.75 -13.97 19.15
N PRO A 93 -3.32 -12.85 19.77
CA PRO A 93 -2.11 -12.14 19.33
C PRO A 93 -0.89 -13.05 19.25
N GLY A 94 -0.74 -13.95 20.23
CA GLY A 94 0.40 -14.87 20.32
C GLY A 94 0.41 -15.99 19.28
N SER A 95 -0.70 -16.27 18.61
CA SER A 95 -0.77 -17.25 17.52
C SER A 95 -0.78 -16.59 16.13
N LEU A 96 -0.81 -15.26 16.05
CA LEU A 96 -1.00 -14.54 14.81
C LEU A 96 0.07 -14.89 13.76
N ALA A 97 1.31 -15.14 14.14
CA ALA A 97 2.35 -15.50 13.18
C ALA A 97 2.06 -16.84 12.45
N GLN A 98 1.42 -17.82 13.11
CA GLN A 98 1.21 -19.16 12.57
C GLN A 98 -0.24 -19.40 12.08
N ASP A 99 -1.22 -18.77 12.71
CA ASP A 99 -2.63 -18.98 12.40
C ASP A 99 -3.10 -18.01 11.31
N VAL A 100 -3.34 -18.55 10.13
CA VAL A 100 -3.78 -17.84 8.93
C VAL A 100 -5.30 -17.85 8.75
N SER A 101 -6.07 -18.32 9.73
CA SER A 101 -7.53 -18.48 9.62
C SER A 101 -8.22 -17.17 9.23
N CYS A 102 -7.78 -16.05 9.79
CA CYS A 102 -8.30 -14.70 9.52
C CYS A 102 -7.86 -14.07 8.18
N SER A 103 -6.94 -14.72 7.44
CA SER A 103 -6.53 -14.29 6.09
C SER A 103 -7.44 -14.83 4.98
N SER A 104 -8.38 -15.70 5.33
CA SER A 104 -9.26 -16.37 4.38
C SER A 104 -10.19 -15.38 3.66
N ARG A 105 -10.56 -15.71 2.43
CA ARG A 105 -11.53 -14.91 1.67
C ARG A 105 -12.92 -14.98 2.29
N ASP A 106 -13.70 -13.91 2.11
CA ASP A 106 -15.15 -13.88 2.38
C ASP A 106 -15.51 -14.27 3.82
N LEU A 107 -14.60 -13.99 4.76
CA LEU A 107 -14.87 -14.17 6.18
C LEU A 107 -16.00 -13.23 6.63
N PRO A 108 -16.84 -13.68 7.59
CA PRO A 108 -18.09 -13.00 7.91
C PRO A 108 -17.94 -11.85 8.92
N PHE A 109 -16.73 -11.57 9.43
CA PHE A 109 -16.54 -10.59 10.52
C PHE A 109 -16.64 -9.16 10.00
N ALA A 110 -15.87 -8.84 8.96
CA ALA A 110 -16.05 -7.61 8.20
C ALA A 110 -17.04 -7.83 7.05
N THR A 111 -17.99 -6.90 6.88
CA THR A 111 -18.92 -6.99 5.75
C THR A 111 -18.17 -6.89 4.41
N PRO A 112 -18.67 -7.52 3.33
CA PRO A 112 -18.03 -7.42 2.01
C PRO A 112 -17.93 -5.97 1.49
N TYR A 113 -18.76 -5.05 2.00
CA TYR A 113 -18.72 -3.64 1.63
C TYR A 113 -17.59 -2.88 2.35
N VAL A 114 -17.29 -3.23 3.61
CA VAL A 114 -16.12 -2.71 4.30
C VAL A 114 -14.87 -3.22 3.61
N ILE A 115 -14.79 -4.51 3.29
CA ILE A 115 -13.67 -5.09 2.54
C ILE A 115 -13.50 -4.45 1.15
N TYR A 116 -14.58 -4.18 0.43
CA TYR A 116 -14.52 -3.41 -0.82
C TYR A 116 -13.93 -2.01 -0.59
N GLY A 117 -14.31 -1.36 0.52
CA GLY A 117 -13.78 -0.06 0.93
C GLY A 117 -12.30 -0.07 1.28
N VAL A 118 -11.84 -1.11 2.01
CA VAL A 118 -10.42 -1.31 2.33
C VAL A 118 -9.62 -1.31 1.04
N ARG A 119 -10.02 -2.10 0.05
CA ARG A 119 -9.33 -2.17 -1.23
C ARG A 119 -9.44 -0.92 -2.10
N TRP A 120 -10.32 0.02 -1.77
CA TRP A 120 -10.65 1.12 -2.68
C TRP A 120 -9.45 2.04 -2.92
N ASN A 121 -8.58 2.25 -1.94
CA ASN A 121 -7.43 3.13 -2.08
C ASN A 121 -6.41 2.56 -3.10
N ASP A 122 -6.18 1.23 -3.06
CA ASP A 122 -5.34 0.50 -4.04
C ASP A 122 -6.04 0.32 -5.40
N LEU A 123 -7.37 0.20 -5.41
CA LEU A 123 -8.16 -0.14 -6.59
C LEU A 123 -9.32 0.83 -6.86
N PRO A 124 -9.08 2.15 -6.91
CA PRO A 124 -10.17 3.09 -7.11
C PRO A 124 -10.71 2.95 -8.53
N PRO A 125 -12.03 2.96 -8.72
CA PRO A 125 -12.60 2.97 -10.06
C PRO A 125 -12.37 4.30 -10.74
N PHE A 126 -12.13 4.27 -12.06
CA PHE A 126 -11.96 5.49 -12.84
C PHE A 126 -12.52 5.33 -14.25
N LYS A 127 -12.69 6.45 -14.94
CA LYS A 127 -12.93 6.53 -16.38
C LYS A 127 -11.81 7.34 -16.99
N LEU A 128 -11.40 6.97 -18.21
CA LEU A 128 -10.38 7.71 -18.92
C LEU A 128 -10.97 8.94 -19.58
N SER A 129 -10.40 10.10 -19.23
CA SER A 129 -10.52 11.34 -19.97
C SER A 129 -9.54 11.34 -21.16
N PRO A 130 -9.76 12.15 -22.22
CA PRO A 130 -8.91 12.15 -23.42
C PRO A 130 -7.41 12.34 -23.16
N GLU A 131 -7.03 13.03 -22.07
CA GLU A 131 -5.63 13.34 -21.72
C GLU A 131 -4.97 12.32 -20.80
N GLU A 132 -5.72 11.37 -20.23
CA GLU A 132 -5.21 10.38 -19.26
C GLU A 132 -4.59 9.14 -19.95
N GLY A 133 -4.44 9.23 -21.27
CA GLY A 133 -3.81 8.22 -22.11
C GLY A 133 -4.76 7.13 -22.61
N ASN A 134 -4.29 6.39 -23.61
CA ASN A 134 -4.87 5.12 -24.04
C ASN A 134 -3.71 4.13 -24.19
N CYS A 135 -3.59 3.22 -23.22
CA CYS A 135 -2.51 2.25 -23.17
C CYS A 135 -2.96 0.96 -23.87
N THR A 136 -2.13 0.42 -24.77
CA THR A 136 -2.40 -0.85 -25.45
C THR A 136 -1.39 -1.89 -24.96
N TYR A 137 -1.88 -2.96 -24.35
CA TYR A 137 -1.05 -4.06 -23.83
C TYR A 137 -1.55 -5.40 -24.36
N LEU A 138 -0.64 -6.24 -24.84
CA LEU A 138 -0.97 -7.52 -25.50
C LEU A 138 -2.06 -7.38 -26.58
N GLY A 139 -2.02 -6.28 -27.35
CA GLY A 139 -2.96 -6.00 -28.43
C GLY A 139 -4.37 -5.59 -27.98
N LYS A 140 -4.61 -5.36 -26.69
CA LYS A 140 -5.89 -4.87 -26.16
C LYS A 140 -5.75 -3.43 -25.64
N SER A 141 -6.61 -2.55 -26.13
CA SER A 141 -6.74 -1.18 -25.63
C SER A 141 -7.83 -1.09 -24.55
N CYS A 142 -7.79 -0.01 -23.77
CA CYS A 142 -8.81 0.29 -22.79
C CYS A 142 -10.19 0.53 -23.44
N ASN A 143 -11.25 -0.07 -22.88
CA ASN A 143 -12.62 0.29 -23.24
C ASN A 143 -13.04 1.53 -22.45
N VAL A 144 -12.84 2.70 -23.06
CA VAL A 144 -13.12 4.02 -22.47
C VAL A 144 -14.61 4.28 -22.22
N SER A 145 -15.51 3.50 -22.82
CA SER A 145 -16.95 3.62 -22.56
C SER A 145 -17.38 3.04 -21.20
N GLN A 146 -16.52 2.22 -20.59
CA GLN A 146 -16.78 1.53 -19.34
C GLN A 146 -15.92 2.12 -18.20
N THR A 147 -16.43 2.05 -16.97
CA THR A 147 -15.59 2.28 -15.80
C THR A 147 -14.51 1.19 -15.74
N ILE A 148 -13.26 1.64 -15.63
CA ILE A 148 -12.09 0.78 -15.51
C ILE A 148 -11.89 0.43 -14.04
N ARG A 149 -11.70 -0.87 -13.82
CA ARG A 149 -11.32 -1.48 -12.54
C ARG A 149 -10.34 -2.59 -12.89
N PHE A 150 -9.48 -2.96 -11.94
CA PHE A 150 -8.65 -4.14 -12.14
C PHE A 150 -9.53 -5.39 -12.40
N SER A 151 -10.65 -5.49 -11.69
CA SER A 151 -11.60 -6.59 -11.82
C SER A 151 -12.42 -6.61 -13.11
N THR A 152 -12.40 -5.58 -13.96
CA THR A 152 -13.19 -5.53 -15.22
C THR A 152 -12.31 -5.36 -16.45
N GLN A 153 -11.20 -4.63 -16.33
CA GLN A 153 -10.26 -4.38 -17.43
C GLN A 153 -8.81 -4.51 -16.92
N PRO A 154 -8.38 -5.68 -16.42
CA PRO A 154 -7.10 -5.85 -15.72
C PRO A 154 -5.88 -5.50 -16.58
N LEU A 155 -5.91 -5.81 -17.88
CA LEU A 155 -4.82 -5.48 -18.80
C LEU A 155 -4.70 -3.97 -19.05
N CYS A 156 -5.83 -3.27 -19.19
CA CYS A 156 -5.85 -1.81 -19.30
C CYS A 156 -5.35 -1.16 -18.01
N TRP A 157 -5.88 -1.60 -16.87
CA TRP A 157 -5.47 -1.12 -15.55
C TRP A 157 -3.96 -1.27 -15.36
N TYR A 158 -3.41 -2.46 -15.62
CA TYR A 158 -1.98 -2.73 -15.46
C TYR A 158 -1.12 -1.89 -16.41
N CYS A 159 -1.54 -1.74 -17.66
CA CYS A 159 -0.82 -0.92 -18.64
C CYS A 159 -0.71 0.54 -18.17
N LEU A 160 -1.83 1.12 -17.71
CA LEU A 160 -1.87 2.48 -17.18
C LEU A 160 -1.04 2.62 -15.90
N PHE A 161 -1.07 1.62 -15.01
CA PHE A 161 -0.29 1.61 -13.79
C PHE A 161 1.21 1.66 -14.06
N LYS A 162 1.73 0.77 -14.93
CA LYS A 162 3.16 0.74 -15.29
C LYS A 162 3.60 1.96 -16.10
N ASP A 163 2.72 2.52 -16.93
CA ASP A 163 3.00 3.78 -17.63
C ASP A 163 3.09 4.95 -16.64
N ALA A 164 2.19 5.03 -15.65
CA ALA A 164 2.24 6.03 -14.59
C ALA A 164 3.49 5.90 -13.71
N GLU A 165 3.85 4.67 -13.31
CA GLU A 165 5.09 4.40 -12.55
C GLU A 165 6.32 4.96 -13.26
N LYS A 166 6.44 4.72 -14.57
CA LYS A 166 7.55 5.24 -15.37
C LYS A 166 7.52 6.76 -15.47
N LYS A 167 6.35 7.34 -15.69
CA LYS A 167 6.18 8.79 -15.88
C LYS A 167 6.42 9.58 -14.60
N ALA A 168 5.99 9.06 -13.46
CA ALA A 168 6.15 9.68 -12.15
C ALA A 168 7.61 9.92 -11.76
N GLN A 169 8.56 9.19 -12.36
CA GLN A 169 10.00 9.40 -12.17
C GLN A 169 10.51 10.72 -12.76
N THR A 170 9.76 11.33 -13.69
CA THR A 170 10.22 12.53 -14.40
C THR A 170 9.24 13.70 -14.30
N GLN A 171 7.96 13.43 -14.03
CA GLN A 171 6.94 14.46 -13.96
C GLN A 171 5.91 14.16 -12.87
N PRO A 172 5.47 15.15 -12.09
CA PRO A 172 4.42 14.95 -11.11
C PRO A 172 3.08 14.64 -11.79
N ILE A 173 2.36 13.67 -11.23
CA ILE A 173 1.01 13.28 -11.68
C ILE A 173 -0.02 13.97 -10.78
N VAL A 174 -0.88 14.79 -11.38
CA VAL A 174 -1.83 15.65 -10.65
C VAL A 174 -3.22 15.63 -11.28
N GLY A 175 -4.21 16.11 -10.53
CA GLY A 175 -5.59 16.29 -11.03
C GLY A 175 -5.91 17.74 -11.33
N CYS A 176 -6.63 18.38 -10.40
CA CYS A 176 -7.11 19.76 -10.53
C CYS A 176 -5.97 20.80 -10.54
N SER A 177 -4.84 20.48 -9.92
CA SER A 177 -3.66 21.37 -9.82
C SER A 177 -2.72 21.25 -11.03
N LYS A 178 -3.24 20.92 -12.22
CA LYS A 178 -2.43 20.75 -13.43
C LYS A 178 -1.70 22.04 -13.80
N THR A 179 -0.37 21.97 -13.83
CA THR A 179 0.54 23.05 -14.26
C THR A 179 1.41 22.62 -15.43
N LYS A 180 2.09 23.58 -16.08
CA LYS A 180 3.08 23.29 -17.12
C LYS A 180 4.21 22.43 -16.53
N GLY A 181 4.40 21.23 -17.07
CA GLY A 181 5.40 20.27 -16.60
C GLY A 181 4.82 19.11 -15.77
N SER A 182 3.54 19.19 -15.37
CA SER A 182 2.82 18.09 -14.73
C SER A 182 1.99 17.27 -15.72
N LEU A 183 1.67 16.04 -15.33
CA LEU A 183 0.82 15.12 -16.07
C LEU A 183 -0.56 15.05 -15.43
N HIS A 184 -1.61 15.04 -16.26
CA HIS A 184 -2.96 14.80 -15.77
C HIS A 184 -3.17 13.31 -15.54
N GLY A 185 -3.51 12.92 -14.33
CA GLY A 185 -3.75 11.53 -13.95
C GLY A 185 -5.20 11.26 -13.55
N ASN A 186 -5.62 10.01 -13.73
CA ASN A 186 -6.86 9.52 -13.14
C ASN A 186 -6.64 9.16 -11.65
N VAL A 187 -7.72 8.84 -10.92
CA VAL A 187 -7.64 8.57 -9.47
C VAL A 187 -6.66 7.45 -9.14
N MET A 188 -6.61 6.36 -9.93
CA MET A 188 -5.69 5.25 -9.69
C MET A 188 -4.23 5.70 -9.84
N THR A 189 -3.89 6.41 -10.93
CA THR A 189 -2.49 6.82 -11.13
C THR A 189 -2.07 7.90 -10.13
N ARG A 190 -3.01 8.77 -9.73
CA ARG A 190 -2.77 9.82 -8.73
C ARG A 190 -2.63 9.26 -7.32
N SER A 191 -3.40 8.23 -6.95
CA SER A 191 -3.33 7.64 -5.60
C SER A 191 -1.99 6.94 -5.37
N HIS A 192 -1.46 6.25 -6.37
CA HIS A 192 -0.20 5.52 -6.24
C HIS A 192 1.02 6.40 -6.50
N PHE A 193 0.97 7.31 -7.48
CA PHE A 193 2.17 7.98 -7.99
C PHE A 193 2.09 9.51 -7.99
N GLY A 194 1.04 10.08 -7.43
CA GLY A 194 0.72 11.49 -7.62
C GLY A 194 0.29 12.21 -6.36
N ASP A 195 -0.48 13.27 -6.59
CA ASP A 195 -0.96 14.20 -5.57
C ASP A 195 -2.05 13.61 -4.64
N LEU A 196 -2.45 12.34 -4.81
CA LEU A 196 -3.37 11.63 -3.93
C LEU A 196 -2.67 10.58 -3.04
N GLN A 197 -1.33 10.56 -2.96
CA GLN A 197 -0.59 9.61 -2.12
C GLN A 197 -0.93 9.67 -0.62
N PHE A 198 -1.55 10.76 -0.14
CA PHE A 198 -2.08 10.83 1.22
C PHE A 198 -3.17 9.77 1.50
N LEU A 199 -3.80 9.20 0.46
CA LEU A 199 -4.71 8.06 0.59
C LEU A 199 -4.00 6.82 1.17
N HIS A 200 -2.69 6.72 0.99
CA HIS A 200 -1.83 5.64 1.49
C HIS A 200 -0.95 6.10 2.66
N ALA A 201 -1.28 7.22 3.31
CA ALA A 201 -0.42 7.85 4.30
C ALA A 201 1.02 8.09 3.77
N MET A 202 1.14 8.53 2.52
CA MET A 202 2.42 8.87 1.88
C MET A 202 2.43 10.32 1.42
N ALA A 203 3.62 10.91 1.35
CA ALA A 203 3.83 12.22 0.75
C ALA A 203 3.81 12.09 -0.78
N SER A 204 3.36 13.15 -1.47
CA SER A 204 3.26 13.15 -2.94
C SER A 204 4.61 13.27 -3.66
N GLU A 205 5.64 13.79 -2.99
CA GLU A 205 6.98 14.04 -3.53
C GLU A 205 8.02 14.09 -2.41
N GLU A 206 9.31 13.94 -2.76
CA GLU A 206 10.44 14.04 -1.81
C GLU A 206 10.61 15.49 -1.29
N GLY A 207 11.10 15.65 -0.06
CA GLY A 207 11.36 16.94 0.57
C GLY A 207 10.13 17.63 1.16
N VAL A 208 8.99 16.94 1.28
CA VAL A 208 7.77 17.47 1.89
C VAL A 208 7.85 17.31 3.40
N HIS A 209 7.72 18.43 4.13
CA HIS A 209 7.65 18.37 5.59
C HIS A 209 6.43 17.53 6.04
N PRO A 210 6.60 16.60 7.00
CA PRO A 210 5.58 15.61 7.35
C PRO A 210 4.29 16.24 7.89
N GLY A 211 4.34 17.46 8.42
CA GLY A 211 3.15 18.24 8.78
C GLY A 211 2.19 18.51 7.61
N ALA A 212 2.71 18.69 6.39
CA ALA A 212 1.89 18.92 5.20
C ALA A 212 1.16 17.63 4.78
N THR A 213 1.87 16.51 4.74
CA THR A 213 1.26 15.19 4.47
C THR A 213 0.24 14.82 5.54
N ARG A 214 0.58 14.99 6.82
CA ARG A 214 -0.34 14.76 7.94
C ARG A 214 -1.65 15.54 7.79
N ALA A 215 -1.58 16.82 7.41
CA ALA A 215 -2.77 17.63 7.22
C ALA A 215 -3.68 17.03 6.15
N LYS A 216 -3.13 16.62 5.00
CA LYS A 216 -3.89 15.97 3.92
C LYS A 216 -4.47 14.62 4.32
N VAL A 217 -3.71 13.82 5.06
CA VAL A 217 -4.18 12.54 5.62
C VAL A 217 -5.35 12.76 6.58
N LEU A 218 -5.24 13.71 7.51
CA LEU A 218 -6.31 13.99 8.47
C LEU A 218 -7.55 14.59 7.80
N ASP A 219 -7.38 15.48 6.82
CA ASP A 219 -8.48 15.99 6.00
C ASP A 219 -9.20 14.85 5.26
N TRP A 220 -8.46 13.91 4.69
CA TRP A 220 -9.04 12.73 4.05
C TRP A 220 -9.82 11.86 5.03
N LEU A 221 -9.23 11.56 6.18
CA LEU A 221 -9.85 10.75 7.22
C LEU A 221 -11.11 11.42 7.79
N GLU A 222 -11.10 12.74 7.95
CA GLU A 222 -12.28 13.51 8.34
C GLU A 222 -13.40 13.33 7.30
N PHE A 223 -13.10 13.54 6.02
CA PHE A 223 -14.06 13.37 4.96
C PHE A 223 -14.61 11.93 4.92
N ALA A 224 -13.73 10.93 4.87
CA ALA A 224 -14.12 9.53 4.78
C ALA A 224 -14.93 9.07 6.01
N TRP A 225 -14.55 9.53 7.21
CA TRP A 225 -15.33 9.27 8.43
C TRP A 225 -16.69 9.96 8.42
N LYS A 226 -16.78 11.21 7.96
CA LYS A 226 -18.06 11.90 7.84
C LYS A 226 -18.98 11.24 6.80
N VAL A 227 -18.44 10.61 5.77
CA VAL A 227 -19.24 9.77 4.84
C VAL A 227 -19.66 8.47 5.51
N SER A 228 -18.78 7.82 6.29
CA SER A 228 -19.09 6.56 6.98
C SER A 228 -20.12 6.71 8.09
N SER A 229 -20.06 7.80 8.85
CA SER A 229 -21.03 8.20 9.88
C SER A 229 -22.26 8.90 9.31
N ARG A 230 -22.34 9.06 7.97
CA ARG A 230 -23.45 9.67 7.22
C ARG A 230 -23.69 11.15 7.53
N GLU A 231 -22.70 11.85 8.06
CA GLU A 231 -22.68 13.31 8.21
C GLU A 231 -22.60 14.01 6.85
N ILE A 232 -21.94 13.39 5.87
CA ILE A 232 -21.90 13.82 4.46
C ILE A 232 -22.76 12.87 3.61
N LYS A 233 -23.64 13.44 2.79
CA LYS A 233 -24.55 12.68 1.94
C LYS A 233 -23.87 12.18 0.66
N PRO A 234 -24.29 11.02 0.12
CA PRO A 234 -23.74 10.47 -1.13
C PRO A 234 -23.83 11.41 -2.33
N ASP A 235 -24.87 12.22 -2.39
CA ASP A 235 -25.15 13.14 -3.49
C ASP A 235 -24.47 14.51 -3.34
N THR A 236 -23.77 14.78 -2.24
CA THR A 236 -23.00 16.02 -2.08
C THR A 236 -21.89 16.08 -3.13
N PHE A 237 -21.72 17.22 -3.80
CA PHE A 237 -20.58 17.44 -4.70
C PHE A 237 -19.29 17.60 -3.91
N LEU A 238 -18.19 17.00 -4.37
CA LEU A 238 -16.90 17.06 -3.67
C LEU A 238 -16.40 18.50 -3.51
N ARG A 239 -16.65 19.36 -4.50
CA ARG A 239 -16.26 20.79 -4.47
C ARG A 239 -17.00 21.61 -3.41
N ASP A 240 -18.17 21.15 -2.98
CA ASP A 240 -19.03 21.86 -2.03
C ASP A 240 -18.75 21.44 -0.57
N ILE A 241 -17.89 20.44 -0.35
CA ILE A 241 -17.50 19.98 0.98
C ILE A 241 -16.46 20.93 1.55
N ASP A 242 -16.69 21.41 2.78
CA ASP A 242 -15.74 22.27 3.46
C ASP A 242 -14.54 21.48 4.02
N ASN A 243 -13.61 21.15 3.12
CA ASN A 243 -12.39 20.43 3.41
C ASN A 243 -11.34 20.84 2.37
N ALA A 244 -10.18 21.32 2.82
CA ALA A 244 -9.18 21.93 1.94
C ALA A 244 -8.60 20.93 0.94
N THR A 245 -8.23 19.74 1.43
CA THR A 245 -7.69 18.66 0.60
C THR A 245 -8.68 18.19 -0.48
N LEU A 246 -9.97 18.03 -0.14
CA LEU A 246 -10.98 17.64 -1.13
C LEU A 246 -11.20 18.73 -2.20
N LYS A 247 -11.22 20.01 -1.79
CA LYS A 247 -11.31 21.15 -2.72
C LYS A 247 -10.10 21.22 -3.65
N GLU A 248 -8.88 21.06 -3.10
CA GLU A 248 -7.63 21.07 -3.87
C GLU A 248 -7.62 19.97 -4.94
N HIS A 249 -7.95 18.74 -4.55
CA HIS A 249 -7.69 17.58 -5.40
C HIS A 249 -8.87 17.12 -6.27
N PHE A 250 -10.10 17.53 -5.92
CA PHE A 250 -11.33 17.15 -6.63
C PHE A 250 -12.25 18.33 -6.97
N GLY A 251 -11.96 19.56 -6.53
CA GLY A 251 -12.86 20.71 -6.68
C GLY A 251 -13.14 21.15 -8.12
N CYS A 252 -12.27 20.79 -9.07
CA CYS A 252 -12.47 21.02 -10.49
C CYS A 252 -13.46 20.04 -11.15
N THR A 253 -13.78 18.93 -10.49
CA THR A 253 -14.65 17.89 -11.02
C THR A 253 -16.13 18.22 -10.78
N GLN A 254 -17.02 17.52 -11.48
CA GLN A 254 -18.46 17.50 -11.16
C GLN A 254 -18.83 16.26 -10.32
N TRP A 255 -17.85 15.65 -9.65
CA TRP A 255 -18.08 14.41 -8.93
C TRP A 255 -18.83 14.65 -7.63
N ARG A 256 -19.74 13.72 -7.33
CA ARG A 256 -20.36 13.55 -6.03
C ARG A 256 -19.57 12.56 -5.19
N VAL A 257 -19.85 12.50 -3.89
CA VAL A 257 -19.28 11.49 -2.98
C VAL A 257 -19.48 10.07 -3.51
N SER A 258 -20.66 9.76 -4.06
CA SER A 258 -20.92 8.46 -4.70
C SER A 258 -20.05 8.20 -5.92
N ASP A 259 -19.69 9.23 -6.69
CA ASP A 259 -18.86 9.03 -7.88
C ASP A 259 -17.43 8.68 -7.51
N LEU A 260 -16.89 9.26 -6.44
CA LEU A 260 -15.56 8.93 -5.93
C LEU A 260 -15.46 7.44 -5.55
N TYR A 261 -16.33 6.97 -4.68
CA TYR A 261 -16.20 5.63 -4.11
C TYR A 261 -16.73 4.51 -5.01
N ILE A 262 -17.83 4.75 -5.73
CA ILE A 262 -18.62 3.68 -6.36
C ILE A 262 -18.96 3.97 -7.82
N LEU A 263 -18.07 4.67 -8.53
CA LEU A 263 -18.23 4.99 -9.95
C LEU A 263 -18.67 3.77 -10.78
N GLY A 264 -19.78 3.92 -11.51
CA GLY A 264 -20.36 2.88 -12.37
C GLY A 264 -21.03 1.72 -11.63
N ARG A 265 -21.26 1.85 -10.32
CA ARG A 265 -21.90 0.85 -9.43
C ARG A 265 -22.88 1.47 -8.43
N GLN A 266 -23.33 2.70 -8.69
CA GLN A 266 -24.28 3.42 -7.85
C GLN A 266 -25.59 2.63 -7.66
N ASP A 267 -26.02 1.87 -8.66
CA ASP A 267 -27.21 1.00 -8.61
C ASP A 267 -27.14 -0.09 -7.52
N LYS A 268 -25.93 -0.54 -7.17
CA LYS A 268 -25.72 -1.68 -6.25
C LYS A 268 -25.07 -1.30 -4.93
N LEU A 269 -24.18 -0.31 -4.93
CA LEU A 269 -23.35 0.01 -3.76
C LEU A 269 -23.83 1.25 -2.99
N LEU A 270 -24.73 2.06 -3.54
CA LEU A 270 -25.15 3.32 -2.90
C LEU A 270 -25.72 3.13 -1.48
N PRO A 271 -26.55 2.11 -1.17
CA PRO A 271 -27.03 1.88 0.20
C PRO A 271 -25.91 1.56 1.21
N TYR A 272 -24.78 1.03 0.71
CA TYR A 272 -23.64 0.55 1.48
C TYR A 272 -22.43 1.48 1.42
N LEU A 273 -22.58 2.68 0.83
CA LEU A 273 -21.48 3.64 0.66
C LEU A 273 -20.77 3.97 1.97
N HIS A 274 -21.53 4.05 3.07
CA HIS A 274 -20.98 4.27 4.41
C HIS A 274 -20.00 3.18 4.88
N HIS A 275 -20.21 1.91 4.49
CA HIS A 275 -19.24 0.84 4.76
C HIS A 275 -18.00 0.97 3.88
N VAL A 276 -18.18 1.37 2.61
CA VAL A 276 -17.08 1.59 1.67
C VAL A 276 -16.16 2.71 2.18
N ALA A 277 -16.74 3.82 2.62
CA ALA A 277 -15.98 4.93 3.20
C ALA A 277 -15.26 4.53 4.49
N PHE A 278 -15.89 3.71 5.35
CA PHE A 278 -15.21 3.19 6.54
C PHE A 278 -14.02 2.28 6.19
N GLY A 279 -14.17 1.37 5.22
CA GLY A 279 -13.06 0.55 4.76
C GLY A 279 -11.90 1.40 4.25
N SER A 280 -12.18 2.50 3.56
CA SER A 280 -11.16 3.44 3.08
C SER A 280 -10.42 4.17 4.21
N VAL A 281 -11.12 4.48 5.33
CA VAL A 281 -10.47 4.95 6.57
C VAL A 281 -9.49 3.90 7.09
N LEU A 282 -9.93 2.64 7.18
CA LEU A 282 -9.11 1.54 7.68
C LEU A 282 -7.85 1.35 6.83
N HIS A 283 -7.96 1.39 5.50
CA HIS A 283 -6.82 1.28 4.59
C HIS A 283 -5.75 2.34 4.87
N THR A 284 -6.12 3.62 4.86
CA THR A 284 -5.16 4.72 5.11
C THR A 284 -4.49 4.59 6.48
N VAL A 285 -5.24 4.18 7.51
CA VAL A 285 -4.68 3.96 8.85
C VAL A 285 -3.73 2.77 8.87
N GLN A 286 -4.07 1.66 8.22
CA GLN A 286 -3.23 0.47 8.15
C GLN A 286 -1.93 0.73 7.40
N ASP A 287 -1.98 1.40 6.25
CA ASP A 287 -0.79 1.82 5.49
C ASP A 287 0.14 2.65 6.36
N SER A 288 -0.38 3.54 7.21
CA SER A 288 0.44 4.38 8.09
C SER A 288 1.31 3.59 9.09
N PHE A 289 1.08 2.29 9.26
CA PHE A 289 1.90 1.39 10.08
C PHE A 289 2.81 0.46 9.27
N ALA A 290 2.68 0.46 7.94
CA ALA A 290 3.57 -0.27 7.05
C ALA A 290 4.87 0.50 6.83
N GLY A 291 6.01 -0.19 6.98
CA GLY A 291 7.32 0.46 6.98
C GLY A 291 7.68 1.17 5.67
N ALA A 292 7.14 0.71 4.53
CA ALA A 292 7.35 1.37 3.24
C ALA A 292 6.55 2.68 3.12
N HIS A 293 5.46 2.85 3.84
CA HIS A 293 4.57 4.00 3.73
C HIS A 293 4.97 5.13 4.68
N ALA A 294 5.28 4.79 5.94
CA ALA A 294 5.72 5.74 6.94
C ALA A 294 6.73 5.11 7.91
N SER A 295 7.64 5.92 8.42
CA SER A 295 8.47 5.56 9.56
C SER A 295 7.88 6.15 10.84
N ARG A 296 8.02 5.39 11.93
CA ARG A 296 7.58 5.76 13.27
C ARG A 296 8.71 5.59 14.26
N GLU A 297 8.63 6.25 15.41
CA GLU A 297 9.61 6.11 16.50
C GLU A 297 9.81 4.64 16.89
N ASP A 298 11.02 4.24 17.29
CA ASP A 298 11.31 2.84 17.63
C ASP A 298 10.48 2.32 18.82
N SER A 299 10.15 3.21 19.76
CA SER A 299 9.34 2.91 20.94
C SER A 299 8.11 3.80 21.00
N ALA A 300 6.97 3.21 21.36
CA ALA A 300 5.76 3.99 21.61
C ALA A 300 5.99 4.90 22.82
N PRO A 301 5.45 6.14 22.81
CA PRO A 301 5.43 6.97 23.99
C PRO A 301 4.76 6.24 25.15
N SER A 302 5.26 6.42 26.37
CA SER A 302 4.54 5.98 27.57
C SER A 302 3.32 6.89 27.77
N GLY A 303 2.17 6.51 27.21
CA GLY A 303 1.02 7.40 27.19
C GLY A 303 -0.24 6.81 26.59
N MET A 304 -1.30 7.59 26.76
CA MET A 304 -2.60 7.37 26.16
C MET A 304 -2.87 8.55 25.23
N CYS A 305 -3.58 8.29 24.14
CA CYS A 305 -4.15 9.35 23.33
C CYS A 305 -5.04 10.23 24.22
N LEU A 306 -4.80 11.54 24.16
CA LEU A 306 -5.50 12.52 24.99
C LEU A 306 -7.02 12.39 24.81
N ASP A 307 -7.74 12.33 25.93
CA ASP A 307 -9.21 12.26 26.00
C ASP A 307 -9.87 11.03 25.33
N THR A 308 -9.12 9.98 25.00
CA THR A 308 -9.71 8.75 24.41
C THR A 308 -9.63 7.52 25.32
N GLY A 309 -8.69 7.49 26.27
CA GLY A 309 -8.42 6.28 27.05
C GLY A 309 -7.85 5.12 26.21
N LEU A 310 -7.31 5.40 25.03
CA LEU A 310 -6.64 4.43 24.15
C LEU A 310 -5.12 4.62 24.19
N ALA A 311 -4.37 3.53 24.04
CA ALA A 311 -2.91 3.60 24.01
C ALA A 311 -2.43 4.43 22.82
N GLN A 312 -1.42 5.28 23.05
CA GLN A 312 -0.79 6.05 22.00
C GLN A 312 0.15 5.15 21.18
N PRO A 313 0.00 5.08 19.83
CA PRO A 313 0.95 4.36 19.01
C PRO A 313 2.28 5.12 18.90
N ARG A 314 3.30 4.48 18.32
CA ARG A 314 4.55 5.14 17.92
C ARG A 314 4.26 6.35 17.03
N ARG A 315 4.84 7.51 17.33
CA ARG A 315 4.61 8.74 16.55
C ARG A 315 5.31 8.67 15.21
N ILE A 316 4.80 9.40 14.23
CA ILE A 316 5.31 9.42 12.85
C ILE A 316 6.56 10.30 12.77
N VAL A 317 7.65 9.71 12.27
CA VAL A 317 8.92 10.38 12.01
C VAL A 317 8.94 10.91 10.58
N GLU A 318 8.46 10.13 9.62
CA GLU A 318 8.47 10.47 8.20
C GLU A 318 7.29 9.82 7.48
N PHE A 319 6.68 10.54 6.55
CA PHE A 319 5.83 9.94 5.53
C PHE A 319 6.67 9.74 4.27
N HIS A 320 6.80 8.50 3.82
CA HIS A 320 7.60 8.19 2.64
C HIS A 320 6.88 8.59 1.35
N THR A 321 7.58 8.45 0.22
CA THR A 321 7.11 8.78 -1.13
C THR A 321 7.29 7.58 -2.03
N TYR A 322 6.27 7.22 -2.80
CA TYR A 322 6.31 5.99 -3.58
C TYR A 322 7.13 6.13 -4.88
N GLY A 323 7.14 7.31 -5.50
CA GLY A 323 7.69 7.50 -6.86
C GLY A 323 9.15 7.02 -7.05
N ALA A 324 9.96 7.11 -6.00
CA ALA A 324 11.36 6.69 -5.98
C ALA A 324 11.64 5.41 -5.17
N GLN A 325 10.60 4.69 -4.76
CA GLN A 325 10.74 3.36 -4.13
C GLN A 325 10.93 2.24 -5.15
N ASP A 326 11.60 1.18 -4.74
CA ASP A 326 11.53 -0.12 -5.37
C ASP A 326 10.19 -0.79 -5.02
N GLY A 327 9.40 -1.12 -6.04
CA GLY A 327 8.07 -1.71 -5.84
C GLY A 327 8.11 -3.06 -5.13
N SER A 328 9.16 -3.87 -5.31
CA SER A 328 9.28 -5.16 -4.62
C SER A 328 9.55 -4.96 -3.13
N LEU A 329 10.43 -4.02 -2.78
CA LEU A 329 10.73 -3.72 -1.37
C LEU A 329 9.55 -3.04 -0.67
N HIS A 330 8.77 -2.26 -1.40
CA HIS A 330 7.50 -1.72 -0.93
C HIS A 330 6.50 -2.85 -0.64
N ASP A 331 6.25 -3.73 -1.62
CA ASP A 331 5.31 -4.84 -1.50
C ASP A 331 5.65 -5.78 -0.33
N GLU A 332 6.93 -5.96 0.00
CA GLU A 332 7.37 -6.71 1.18
C GLU A 332 6.85 -6.13 2.50
N GLN A 333 6.61 -4.83 2.60
CA GLN A 333 6.05 -4.19 3.79
C GLN A 333 4.51 -4.25 3.84
N ASP A 334 3.87 -4.52 2.71
CA ASP A 334 2.43 -4.79 2.59
C ASP A 334 2.12 -6.29 2.65
N SER A 335 2.97 -7.03 3.35
CA SER A 335 2.88 -8.47 3.51
C SER A 335 2.42 -8.86 4.91
N ARG A 336 1.87 -10.06 5.00
CA ARG A 336 1.52 -10.67 6.28
C ARG A 336 2.77 -10.88 7.14
N GLU A 337 3.89 -11.20 6.51
CA GLU A 337 5.19 -11.35 7.15
C GLU A 337 5.63 -10.05 7.81
N ALA A 338 5.45 -8.90 7.15
CA ALA A 338 5.73 -7.59 7.74
C ALA A 338 4.79 -7.27 8.91
N MET A 339 3.48 -7.49 8.75
CA MET A 339 2.49 -7.30 9.82
C MET A 339 2.84 -8.09 11.09
N THR A 340 3.29 -9.33 10.93
CA THR A 340 3.52 -10.25 12.07
C THR A 340 4.91 -10.14 12.71
N ARG A 341 5.88 -9.53 12.02
CA ARG A 341 7.31 -9.47 12.42
C ARG A 341 7.55 -8.84 13.79
N MET A 342 6.68 -7.92 14.24
CA MET A 342 6.87 -7.12 15.45
C MET A 342 5.93 -7.51 16.62
N SER A 343 5.16 -8.60 16.51
CA SER A 343 4.29 -9.01 17.62
C SER A 343 5.13 -9.61 18.75
N ALA A 344 5.38 -8.82 19.81
CA ALA A 344 5.67 -9.41 21.11
C ALA A 344 4.55 -10.41 21.42
N ALA A 345 4.87 -11.56 22.00
CA ALA A 345 4.00 -12.74 22.05
C ALA A 345 2.57 -12.54 22.61
N GLU A 346 2.25 -11.37 23.18
CA GLU A 346 0.95 -11.05 23.76
C GLU A 346 0.34 -9.71 23.27
N LYS A 347 0.97 -9.01 22.32
CA LYS A 347 0.49 -7.72 21.82
C LYS A 347 0.07 -7.80 20.36
N TRP A 348 -1.06 -7.15 20.05
CA TRP A 348 -1.46 -6.93 18.67
C TRP A 348 -0.44 -6.05 17.93
N PRO A 349 -0.19 -6.28 16.64
CA PRO A 349 0.43 -5.29 15.79
C PRO A 349 -0.35 -3.96 15.83
N ASP A 350 0.35 -2.83 15.78
CA ASP A 350 -0.27 -1.51 15.93
C ASP A 350 -1.41 -1.26 14.92
N ALA A 351 -1.25 -1.74 13.68
CA ALA A 351 -2.29 -1.65 12.64
C ALA A 351 -3.58 -2.40 13.02
N VAL A 352 -3.43 -3.58 13.65
CA VAL A 352 -4.57 -4.38 14.15
C VAL A 352 -5.22 -3.66 15.32
N GLU A 353 -4.45 -3.19 16.30
CA GLU A 353 -4.98 -2.46 17.46
C GLU A 353 -5.72 -1.18 17.05
N ALA A 354 -5.16 -0.39 16.13
CA ALA A 354 -5.81 0.79 15.58
C ALA A 354 -7.12 0.44 14.86
N THR A 355 -7.12 -0.63 14.05
CA THR A 355 -8.32 -1.11 13.35
C THR A 355 -9.40 -1.57 14.33
N ARG A 356 -9.03 -2.28 15.42
CA ARG A 356 -9.97 -2.70 16.48
C ARG A 356 -10.65 -1.50 17.13
N ASN A 357 -9.87 -0.48 17.49
CA ASN A 357 -10.39 0.72 18.14
C ASN A 357 -11.30 1.52 17.21
N LEU A 358 -10.91 1.72 15.95
CA LEU A 358 -11.76 2.39 14.95
C LEU A 358 -13.04 1.60 14.65
N SER A 359 -12.98 0.27 14.66
CA SER A 359 -14.16 -0.58 14.47
C SER A 359 -15.19 -0.38 15.59
N ARG A 360 -14.74 -0.24 16.85
CA ARG A 360 -15.64 0.10 17.97
C ARG A 360 -16.32 1.45 17.79
N PHE A 361 -15.55 2.49 17.47
CA PHE A 361 -16.13 3.82 17.16
C PHE A 361 -17.14 3.76 16.01
N TYR A 362 -16.86 2.94 14.99
CA TYR A 362 -17.76 2.78 13.86
C TYR A 362 -19.05 2.03 14.23
N GLU A 363 -18.96 0.96 15.02
CA GLU A 363 -20.10 0.20 15.56
C GLU A 363 -20.98 1.07 16.46
N ASP A 364 -20.36 1.92 17.27
CA ASP A 364 -21.01 2.92 18.13
C ASP A 364 -21.59 4.09 17.33
N ARG A 365 -21.36 4.13 16.01
CA ARG A 365 -21.77 5.20 15.08
C ARG A 365 -21.26 6.58 15.50
N ALA A 366 -20.05 6.62 16.05
CA ALA A 366 -19.40 7.84 16.49
C ALA A 366 -19.28 8.84 15.33
N ARG A 367 -19.58 10.10 15.60
CA ARG A 367 -19.37 11.22 14.67
C ARG A 367 -17.89 11.58 14.60
N TRP A 368 -17.51 12.39 13.61
CA TRP A 368 -16.12 12.86 13.50
C TRP A 368 -15.61 13.49 14.81
N SER A 369 -16.42 14.33 15.46
CA SER A 369 -16.04 15.02 16.70
C SER A 369 -15.68 14.07 17.86
N GLU A 370 -16.19 12.85 17.85
CA GLU A 370 -15.96 11.85 18.91
C GLU A 370 -14.69 11.04 18.64
N VAL A 371 -14.41 10.74 17.37
CA VAL A 371 -13.26 9.92 16.96
C VAL A 371 -12.01 10.76 16.66
N GLN A 372 -12.18 12.05 16.34
CA GLN A 372 -11.12 12.97 15.94
C GLN A 372 -9.92 12.97 16.90
N PRO A 373 -10.08 12.98 18.24
CA PRO A 373 -8.92 12.93 19.14
C PRO A 373 -8.07 11.67 18.93
N TYR A 374 -8.70 10.53 18.65
CA TYR A 374 -7.97 9.29 18.35
C TYR A 374 -7.28 9.36 16.98
N MET A 375 -7.97 9.82 15.92
CA MET A 375 -7.33 10.02 14.61
C MET A 375 -6.13 10.97 14.68
N GLN A 376 -6.24 12.07 15.43
CA GLN A 376 -5.13 13.01 15.57
C GLN A 376 -3.91 12.38 16.26
N CYS A 377 -4.15 11.52 17.24
CA CYS A 377 -3.14 10.76 17.97
C CYS A 377 -2.47 9.69 17.10
N LEU A 378 -3.25 8.95 16.28
CA LEU A 378 -2.72 7.93 15.36
C LEU A 378 -1.66 8.48 14.39
N PHE A 379 -1.80 9.76 14.03
CA PHE A 379 -0.93 10.47 13.11
C PHE A 379 -0.08 11.54 13.79
N GLU A 380 0.09 11.50 15.12
CA GLU A 380 0.94 12.44 15.82
C GLU A 380 2.37 12.38 15.28
N LEU A 381 3.01 13.54 15.10
CA LEU A 381 4.39 13.63 14.62
C LEU A 381 5.35 13.55 15.80
N ALA A 382 6.47 12.88 15.58
CA ALA A 382 7.60 12.91 16.49
C ALA A 382 8.23 14.30 16.56
N ASP A 383 8.91 14.56 17.67
CA ASP A 383 9.66 15.81 17.86
C ASP A 383 10.83 15.89 16.88
N GLU A 384 11.57 14.79 16.76
CA GLU A 384 12.56 14.54 15.71
C GLU A 384 11.87 13.87 14.52
N ARG A 385 11.81 14.59 13.40
CA ARG A 385 11.08 14.18 12.20
C ARG A 385 11.81 14.65 10.95
N ASN A 386 11.62 13.91 9.87
CA ASN A 386 12.29 14.15 8.59
C ASN A 386 11.30 14.57 7.51
N ASP A 387 11.76 15.41 6.60
CA ASP A 387 11.07 15.62 5.34
C ASP A 387 11.01 14.32 4.55
N SER A 388 9.98 14.17 3.72
CA SER A 388 9.71 12.93 3.00
C SER A 388 10.85 12.50 2.09
N SER A 389 11.11 11.20 2.07
CA SER A 389 11.99 10.51 1.13
C SER A 389 11.32 9.20 0.69
N PRO A 390 11.94 8.36 -0.12
CA PRO A 390 11.46 7.00 -0.38
C PRO A 390 11.59 6.09 0.86
N GLY A 391 12.23 6.54 1.94
CA GLY A 391 12.74 5.66 2.98
C GLY A 391 13.94 4.88 2.47
N GLU A 392 15.12 5.07 3.08
CA GLU A 392 16.38 4.55 2.56
C GLU A 392 16.38 3.03 2.25
N PRO A 393 15.76 2.16 3.07
CA PRO A 393 15.66 0.73 2.76
C PRO A 393 14.86 0.42 1.49
N TYR A 394 13.94 1.30 1.08
CA TYR A 394 13.02 1.08 -0.04
C TYR A 394 13.43 1.86 -1.29
N ARG A 395 14.47 2.69 -1.23
CA ARG A 395 14.91 3.49 -2.38
C ARG A 395 15.30 2.58 -3.55
N ARG A 396 14.79 2.89 -4.74
CA ARG A 396 15.18 2.23 -5.99
C ARG A 396 16.67 2.46 -6.26
N ARG A 397 17.43 1.39 -6.48
CA ARG A 397 18.88 1.41 -6.72
C ARG A 397 19.25 1.43 -8.19
#